data_AF-A0A0C3G9W0-F1
#
_entry.id   AF-A0A0C3G9W0-F1
#
_cell.length_a   1.000
_cell.length_b   1.000
_cell.length_c   1.000
_cell.angle_alpha   90.00
_cell.angle_beta   90.00
_cell.angle_gamma   90.00
#
_symmetry.space_group_name_H-M   'P 1'
#
loop_
_entity.id
_entity.type
_entity.pdbx_description
1 polymer ?
#
loop_
_entity_poly.entity_id
_entity_poly.type
_entity_poly.pdbx_seq_one_letter_code
_entity_poly.pdbx_strand_id
1 'polypeptide(L)'
;MTKSKKKSKGGAPAKLGAPEHFSGFKLAFLVSRAAQYQQALDVKVVAAFYNKVTLDFVAKYGQQEPFNEEFAEDPLEPDIVLEGGDGGGGDDEPVLLNEEVAANAVLFAKLRTKLGQWYRRKYKRPEVTKASATFATVNPFTTALAENLEKVPRRLTPFHQYLKLHYHARIKGKYLRRYAIFRQAYEDATEEEQESGVMKKVVPVQLRTEVATEFWVLETEEFRKSIAKTAEDTYLKEVEEWEKSKLVPKTAQQFHQQLAFAGKFLHPVAEAIAAQMQAAVSICIIGPLTHHLASVHVNWPGGLAGATWPLHDPNGYTEAEKSMCTYGRANFSAAECKLRALPVEVNANQMDDGIEPEGSTVPLDQDRERNLSTSPAPPLTLPDLPHLMPAP
;
A
#
# COMPACT_ATOMS: atom_id res chain seq x y z
N MET A 1 21.62 47.10 17.82
CA MET A 1 21.50 45.64 17.62
C MET A 1 20.27 45.14 18.34
N THR A 2 19.14 45.08 17.65
CA THR A 2 17.82 44.73 18.19
C THR A 2 17.61 43.22 18.09
N LYS A 3 17.45 42.54 19.24
CA LYS A 3 17.17 41.10 19.31
C LYS A 3 15.72 40.84 18.91
N SER A 4 15.54 40.14 17.78
CA SER A 4 14.24 39.67 17.30
C SER A 4 13.68 38.58 18.22
N LYS A 5 12.53 38.87 18.84
CA LYS A 5 11.72 37.91 19.63
C LYS A 5 10.95 37.01 18.68
N LYS A 6 11.32 35.73 18.62
CA LYS A 6 10.62 34.69 17.86
C LYS A 6 9.30 34.34 18.59
N LYS A 7 8.16 34.80 18.07
CA LYS A 7 6.81 34.41 18.50
C LYS A 7 6.64 32.90 18.32
N SER A 8 6.42 32.17 19.40
CA SER A 8 5.98 30.77 19.37
C SER A 8 4.59 30.69 18.73
N LYS A 9 4.47 29.95 17.62
CA LYS A 9 3.19 29.57 17.03
C LYS A 9 2.42 28.71 18.04
N GLY A 10 1.25 29.17 18.45
CA GLY A 10 0.28 28.39 19.21
C GLY A 10 -0.04 27.11 18.44
N GLY A 11 0.28 25.96 19.04
CA GLY A 11 -0.20 24.68 18.57
C GLY A 11 -1.70 24.63 18.79
N ALA A 12 -2.47 24.46 17.72
CA ALA A 12 -3.88 24.13 17.84
C ALA A 12 -4.04 22.89 18.74
N PRO A 13 -5.03 22.86 19.64
CA PRO A 13 -5.27 21.69 20.49
C PRO A 13 -5.45 20.47 19.58
N ALA A 14 -4.72 19.39 19.89
CA ALA A 14 -4.87 18.13 19.20
C ALA A 14 -6.36 17.77 19.21
N LYS A 15 -6.93 17.49 18.03
CA LYS A 15 -8.34 17.11 17.88
C LYS A 15 -8.62 15.98 18.88
N LEU A 16 -9.31 16.31 19.97
CA LEU A 16 -9.75 15.33 20.96
C LEU A 16 -10.55 14.29 20.17
N GLY A 17 -10.09 13.03 20.22
CA GLY A 17 -10.81 11.94 19.57
C GLY A 17 -12.27 11.93 20.01
N ALA A 18 -13.16 11.37 19.19
CA ALA A 18 -14.60 11.32 19.49
C ALA A 18 -14.87 10.94 20.96
N PRO A 19 -15.90 11.50 21.62
CA PRO A 19 -16.20 11.19 23.01
C PRO A 19 -16.32 9.68 23.23
N GLU A 20 -15.85 9.17 24.37
CA GLU A 20 -16.10 7.77 24.73
C GLU A 20 -17.60 7.60 25.03
N HIS A 21 -18.27 6.69 24.32
CA HIS A 21 -19.71 6.46 24.45
C HIS A 21 -20.08 5.46 25.56
N PHE A 22 -19.09 4.82 26.18
CA PHE A 22 -19.31 3.75 27.14
C PHE A 22 -18.37 3.94 28.32
N SER A 23 -18.93 4.03 29.52
CA SER A 23 -18.24 4.14 30.81
C SER A 23 -18.84 3.14 31.81
N GLY A 24 -18.26 3.04 33.02
CA GLY A 24 -18.76 2.18 34.09
C GLY A 24 -18.95 0.71 33.72
N PHE A 25 -20.09 0.13 34.10
CA PHE A 25 -20.44 -1.28 33.85
C PHE A 25 -20.53 -1.64 32.37
N LYS A 26 -21.03 -0.71 31.54
CA LYS A 26 -21.08 -0.88 30.08
C LYS A 26 -19.68 -1.06 29.51
N LEU A 27 -18.71 -0.26 29.98
CA LEU A 27 -17.31 -0.41 29.58
C LEU A 27 -16.73 -1.76 30.03
N ALA A 28 -16.97 -2.17 31.28
CA ALA A 28 -16.52 -3.45 31.82
C ALA A 28 -17.06 -4.63 31.01
N PHE A 29 -18.34 -4.59 30.64
CA PHE A 29 -18.97 -5.57 29.76
C PHE A 29 -18.25 -5.66 28.40
N LEU A 30 -17.95 -4.53 27.76
CA LEU A 30 -17.24 -4.55 26.48
C LEU A 30 -15.79 -5.04 26.61
N VAL A 31 -15.14 -4.79 27.73
CA VAL A 31 -13.79 -5.32 28.00
C VAL A 31 -13.83 -6.84 28.17
N SER A 32 -14.85 -7.39 28.85
CA SER A 32 -14.99 -8.84 29.05
C SER A 32 -15.10 -9.63 27.74
N ARG A 33 -15.65 -9.02 26.68
CA ARG A 33 -15.85 -9.65 25.36
C ARG A 33 -14.69 -9.42 24.40
N ALA A 34 -13.58 -8.84 24.85
CA ALA A 34 -12.40 -8.57 24.02
C ALA A 34 -11.78 -9.83 23.40
N ALA A 35 -11.72 -10.94 24.14
CA ALA A 35 -11.18 -12.20 23.62
C ALA A 35 -12.01 -12.75 22.46
N GLN A 36 -13.34 -12.66 22.56
CA GLN A 36 -14.27 -13.06 21.50
C GLN A 36 -14.11 -12.18 20.25
N TYR A 37 -13.86 -10.88 20.44
CA TYR A 37 -13.56 -9.97 19.34
C TYR A 37 -12.28 -10.38 18.59
N GLN A 38 -11.22 -10.72 19.32
CA GLN A 38 -9.96 -11.15 18.71
C GLN A 38 -10.12 -12.47 17.94
N GLN A 39 -10.83 -13.45 18.52
CA GLN A 39 -11.15 -14.70 17.83
C GLN A 39 -11.95 -14.46 16.53
N ALA A 40 -12.93 -13.55 16.57
CA ALA A 40 -13.72 -13.19 15.40
C ALA A 40 -12.89 -12.47 14.32
N LEU A 41 -11.85 -11.72 14.70
CA LEU A 41 -10.88 -11.15 13.76
C LEU A 41 -10.06 -12.24 13.08
N ASP A 42 -9.56 -13.22 13.83
CA ASP A 42 -8.71 -14.29 13.32
C ASP A 42 -9.46 -15.19 12.33
N VAL A 43 -10.75 -15.45 12.59
CA VAL A 43 -11.64 -16.25 11.73
C VAL A 43 -12.34 -15.41 10.64
N LYS A 44 -12.12 -14.08 10.62
CA LYS A 44 -12.74 -13.12 9.66
C LYS A 44 -14.29 -13.06 9.73
N VAL A 45 -14.89 -13.33 10.89
CA VAL A 45 -16.35 -13.32 11.12
C VAL A 45 -16.80 -12.15 12.03
N VAL A 46 -16.13 -11.01 11.91
CA VAL A 46 -16.33 -9.83 12.79
C VAL A 46 -17.77 -9.29 12.74
N ALA A 47 -18.46 -9.41 11.60
CA ALA A 47 -19.84 -8.96 11.46
C ALA A 47 -20.82 -9.71 12.39
N ALA A 48 -20.62 -11.04 12.53
CA ALA A 48 -21.41 -11.88 13.42
C ALA A 48 -21.16 -11.53 14.89
N PHE A 49 -19.89 -11.26 15.25
CA PHE A 49 -19.52 -10.77 16.57
C PHE A 49 -20.26 -9.47 16.92
N TYR A 50 -20.28 -8.49 16.01
CA TYR A 50 -20.99 -7.22 16.28
C TYR A 50 -22.49 -7.42 16.47
N ASN A 51 -23.13 -8.35 15.75
CA ASN A 51 -24.54 -8.65 15.98
C ASN A 51 -24.76 -9.24 17.37
N LYS A 52 -23.96 -10.26 17.73
CA LYS A 52 -24.05 -10.93 19.03
C LYS A 52 -23.83 -9.96 20.19
N VAL A 53 -22.74 -9.19 20.18
CA VAL A 53 -22.44 -8.25 21.28
C VAL A 53 -23.50 -7.14 21.38
N THR A 54 -24.16 -6.76 20.28
CA THR A 54 -25.26 -5.79 20.31
C THR A 54 -26.50 -6.40 20.95
N LEU A 55 -26.85 -7.66 20.61
CA LEU A 55 -27.97 -8.38 21.24
C LEU A 55 -27.73 -8.56 22.74
N ASP A 56 -26.54 -9.05 23.13
CA ASP A 56 -26.17 -9.24 24.54
C ASP A 56 -26.23 -7.89 25.30
N PHE A 57 -25.81 -6.79 24.66
CA PHE A 57 -25.86 -5.45 25.25
C PHE A 57 -27.30 -4.97 25.45
N VAL A 58 -28.18 -5.14 24.46
CA VAL A 58 -29.59 -4.76 24.56
C VAL A 58 -30.31 -5.61 25.60
N ALA A 59 -30.00 -6.91 25.70
CA ALA A 59 -30.56 -7.79 26.71
C ALA A 59 -30.18 -7.36 28.14
N LYS A 60 -28.93 -6.94 28.35
CA LYS A 60 -28.44 -6.54 29.69
C LYS A 60 -28.82 -5.11 30.09
N TYR A 61 -28.80 -4.16 29.15
CA TYR A 61 -28.91 -2.72 29.43
C TYR A 61 -30.13 -2.04 28.79
N GLY A 62 -30.94 -2.76 28.03
CA GLY A 62 -32.05 -2.20 27.26
C GLY A 62 -31.61 -1.42 26.02
N GLN A 63 -32.60 -0.82 25.35
CA GLN A 63 -32.43 -0.13 24.07
C GLN A 63 -32.56 1.41 24.17
N GLN A 64 -32.66 1.96 25.39
CA GLN A 64 -32.96 3.38 25.61
C GLN A 64 -31.76 4.30 25.26
N GLU A 65 -32.05 5.44 24.61
CA GLU A 65 -31.09 6.51 24.40
C GLU A 65 -31.19 7.56 25.52
N PRO A 66 -30.08 8.18 25.96
CA PRO A 66 -28.72 8.05 25.43
C PRO A 66 -27.98 6.81 25.94
N PHE A 67 -27.29 6.09 25.05
CA PHE A 67 -26.51 4.88 25.43
C PHE A 67 -25.41 5.13 26.49
N ASN A 68 -25.05 6.39 26.73
CA ASN A 68 -24.05 6.80 27.71
C ASN A 68 -24.58 6.87 29.15
N GLU A 69 -25.90 6.75 29.38
CA GLU A 69 -26.47 6.82 30.73
C GLU A 69 -26.01 5.62 31.59
N GLU A 70 -25.46 5.89 32.77
CA GLU A 70 -24.97 4.85 33.68
C GLU A 70 -26.08 4.39 34.62
N PHE A 71 -26.16 3.07 34.84
CA PHE A 71 -27.03 2.51 35.86
C PHE A 71 -26.35 2.59 37.23
N ALA A 72 -27.13 2.86 38.28
CA ALA A 72 -26.62 2.95 39.65
C ALA A 72 -26.07 1.62 40.17
N GLU A 73 -26.63 0.49 39.69
CA GLU A 73 -26.24 -0.87 40.03
C GLU A 73 -26.11 -1.70 38.74
N ASP A 74 -25.19 -2.67 38.71
CA ASP A 74 -25.02 -3.58 37.56
C ASP A 74 -26.24 -4.51 37.49
N PRO A 75 -27.06 -4.46 36.41
CA PRO A 75 -28.14 -5.40 36.24
C PRO A 75 -27.57 -6.82 36.23
N LEU A 76 -28.22 -7.74 36.93
CA LEU A 76 -27.86 -9.17 36.85
C LEU A 76 -27.87 -9.60 35.39
N GLU A 77 -26.86 -10.36 34.97
CA GLU A 77 -26.86 -10.93 33.63
C GLU A 77 -28.15 -11.74 33.48
N PRO A 78 -29.01 -11.43 32.49
CA PRO A 78 -30.21 -12.21 32.29
C PRO A 78 -29.77 -13.66 32.09
N ASP A 79 -30.32 -14.58 32.89
CA ASP A 79 -30.10 -16.01 32.69
C ASP A 79 -30.44 -16.28 31.23
N ILE A 80 -29.41 -16.60 30.44
CA ILE A 80 -29.59 -16.96 29.03
C ILE A 80 -30.23 -18.35 29.08
N VAL A 81 -31.55 -18.37 29.26
CA VAL A 81 -32.37 -19.52 28.99
C VAL A 81 -32.23 -19.73 27.49
N LEU A 82 -31.27 -20.58 27.11
CA LEU A 82 -31.18 -21.14 25.77
C LEU A 82 -32.41 -22.03 25.60
N GLU A 83 -33.54 -21.39 25.29
CA GLU A 83 -34.81 -22.04 25.04
C GLU A 83 -34.72 -22.80 23.72
N GLY A 84 -34.22 -24.04 23.81
CA GLY A 84 -34.55 -25.11 22.87
C GLY A 84 -35.95 -25.65 23.18
N GLY A 85 -36.95 -24.77 23.19
CA GLY A 85 -38.35 -25.08 23.46
C GLY A 85 -39.13 -25.21 22.15
N ASP A 86 -39.23 -26.44 21.66
CA ASP A 86 -40.27 -26.86 20.71
C ASP A 86 -41.59 -27.00 21.46
N GLY A 87 -42.58 -26.19 21.12
CA GLY A 87 -43.94 -26.19 21.69
C GLY A 87 -44.44 -24.76 21.87
N GLY A 88 -45.53 -24.30 21.28
CA GLY A 88 -46.73 -25.01 20.85
C GLY A 88 -47.92 -24.27 21.44
N GLY A 89 -48.65 -23.51 20.62
CA GLY A 89 -50.03 -23.10 20.84
C GLY A 89 -50.28 -21.98 21.86
N GLY A 90 -50.62 -20.80 21.34
CA GLY A 90 -51.18 -19.69 22.13
C GLY A 90 -51.38 -18.44 21.27
N ASP A 91 -52.42 -18.44 20.43
CA ASP A 91 -52.82 -17.35 19.54
C ASP A 91 -53.39 -16.14 20.30
N ASP A 92 -52.56 -15.46 21.08
CA ASP A 92 -52.82 -14.11 21.59
C ASP A 92 -51.49 -13.33 21.60
N GLU A 93 -50.88 -13.19 20.42
CA GLU A 93 -49.75 -12.30 20.22
C GLU A 93 -50.28 -10.85 20.12
N PRO A 94 -49.94 -9.94 21.07
CA PRO A 94 -50.28 -8.55 20.91
C PRO A 94 -49.58 -8.03 19.67
N VAL A 95 -50.34 -7.49 18.72
CA VAL A 95 -49.86 -6.80 17.53
C VAL A 95 -49.03 -5.59 17.99
N LEU A 96 -47.74 -5.81 18.26
CA LEU A 96 -46.77 -4.75 18.45
C LEU A 96 -46.72 -3.98 17.13
N LEU A 97 -47.08 -2.71 17.20
CA LEU A 97 -47.22 -1.81 16.07
C LEU A 97 -45.95 -1.88 15.20
N ASN A 98 -46.09 -2.12 13.89
CA ASN A 98 -44.97 -2.21 12.94
C ASN A 98 -43.98 -1.02 13.04
N GLU A 99 -44.44 0.13 13.53
CA GLU A 99 -43.63 1.32 13.76
C GLU A 99 -42.58 1.13 14.87
N GLU A 100 -42.89 0.38 15.93
CA GLU A 100 -41.96 0.10 17.03
C GLU A 100 -40.83 -0.83 16.58
N VAL A 101 -41.15 -1.83 15.75
CA VAL A 101 -40.16 -2.74 15.16
C VAL A 101 -39.18 -1.98 14.28
N ALA A 102 -39.68 -1.03 13.46
CA ALA A 102 -38.84 -0.19 12.62
C ALA A 102 -37.94 0.75 13.45
N ALA A 103 -38.49 1.39 14.49
CA ALA A 103 -37.73 2.25 15.39
C ALA A 103 -36.61 1.46 16.12
N ASN A 104 -36.94 0.25 16.59
CA ASN A 104 -35.99 -0.65 17.24
C ASN A 104 -34.89 -1.12 16.27
N ALA A 105 -35.20 -1.37 15.00
CA ALA A 105 -34.18 -1.72 14.00
C ALA A 105 -33.17 -0.57 13.78
N VAL A 106 -33.64 0.68 13.73
CA VAL A 106 -32.77 1.87 13.59
C VAL A 106 -31.87 2.04 14.82
N LEU A 107 -32.43 1.93 16.02
CA LEU A 107 -31.66 2.01 17.28
C LEU A 107 -30.62 0.90 17.38
N PHE A 108 -30.98 -0.34 17.01
CA PHE A 108 -30.04 -1.46 16.98
C PHE A 108 -28.88 -1.21 16.02
N ALA A 109 -29.15 -0.72 14.81
CA ALA A 109 -28.11 -0.39 13.84
C ALA A 109 -27.16 0.72 14.33
N LYS A 110 -27.71 1.73 15.03
CA LYS A 110 -26.93 2.82 15.64
C LYS A 110 -26.03 2.32 16.77
N LEU A 111 -26.57 1.48 17.68
CA LEU A 111 -25.81 0.87 18.77
C LEU A 111 -24.70 -0.06 18.23
N ARG A 112 -25.03 -0.95 17.28
CA ARG A 112 -24.07 -1.82 16.60
C ARG A 112 -22.91 -1.04 15.99
N THR A 113 -23.22 0.10 15.36
CA THR A 113 -22.21 0.98 14.77
C THR A 113 -21.29 1.58 15.83
N LYS A 114 -21.85 2.09 16.94
CA LYS A 114 -21.08 2.64 18.07
C LYS A 114 -20.21 1.58 18.75
N LEU A 115 -20.74 0.39 19.02
CA LEU A 115 -20.01 -0.74 19.58
C LEU A 115 -18.86 -1.15 18.65
N GLY A 116 -19.14 -1.29 17.35
CA GLY A 116 -18.11 -1.61 16.37
C GLY A 116 -17.01 -0.55 16.28
N GLN A 117 -17.36 0.73 16.36
CA GLN A 117 -16.38 1.83 16.41
C GLN A 117 -15.53 1.77 17.69
N TRP A 118 -16.15 1.47 18.83
CA TRP A 118 -15.46 1.34 20.11
C TRP A 118 -14.45 0.18 20.09
N TYR A 119 -14.84 -1.04 19.68
CA TYR A 119 -13.90 -2.17 19.56
C TYR A 119 -12.75 -1.87 18.59
N ARG A 120 -13.06 -1.30 17.43
CA ARG A 120 -12.05 -0.89 16.45
C ARG A 120 -11.11 0.19 16.95
N ARG A 121 -11.50 0.98 17.96
CA ARG A 121 -10.69 2.04 18.58
C ARG A 121 -9.88 1.52 19.76
N LYS A 122 -10.51 0.78 20.67
CA LYS A 122 -9.92 0.28 21.92
C LYS A 122 -8.96 -0.87 21.66
N TYR A 123 -9.42 -1.84 20.87
CA TYR A 123 -8.63 -2.97 20.41
C TYR A 123 -8.21 -2.75 18.96
N LYS A 124 -7.86 -1.50 18.63
CA LYS A 124 -6.95 -1.27 17.52
C LYS A 124 -5.83 -2.28 17.72
N ARG A 125 -5.66 -3.21 16.77
CA ARG A 125 -4.31 -3.75 16.54
C ARG A 125 -3.36 -2.55 16.64
N PRO A 126 -2.23 -2.64 17.37
CA PRO A 126 -1.21 -1.60 17.37
C PRO A 126 -1.13 -1.04 15.96
N GLU A 127 -1.20 0.28 15.81
CA GLU A 127 -1.42 1.02 14.56
C GLU A 127 -0.32 0.79 13.52
N VAL A 128 -0.22 -0.45 13.06
CA VAL A 128 0.54 -0.92 11.92
C VAL A 128 -0.40 -0.94 10.71
N THR A 129 -1.71 -0.63 10.82
CA THR A 129 -2.63 -0.98 9.71
C THR A 129 -3.89 -0.12 9.53
N LYS A 130 -3.94 1.18 9.90
CA LYS A 130 -5.06 2.05 9.44
C LYS A 130 -4.74 3.47 8.97
N ALA A 131 -3.58 4.04 9.30
CA ALA A 131 -3.11 5.23 8.58
C ALA A 131 -2.54 4.89 7.19
N SER A 132 -2.30 3.60 6.90
CA SER A 132 -1.99 3.17 5.55
C SER A 132 -2.18 1.67 5.36
N ALA A 133 -3.43 1.26 5.14
CA ALA A 133 -3.72 -0.10 4.63
C ALA A 133 -3.17 -0.32 3.20
N THR A 134 -2.48 0.67 2.62
CA THR A 134 -1.73 0.57 1.37
C THR A 134 -0.21 0.62 1.55
N PHE A 135 0.34 0.97 2.73
CA PHE A 135 1.81 1.11 2.91
C PHE A 135 2.42 0.25 4.03
N ALA A 136 1.65 -0.38 4.93
CA ALA A 136 2.26 -1.04 6.10
C ALA A 136 2.21 -2.58 6.09
N THR A 137 1.40 -3.20 5.22
CA THR A 137 1.50 -4.64 4.88
C THR A 137 2.00 -4.89 3.47
N VAL A 138 2.04 -3.82 2.67
CA VAL A 138 2.74 -3.80 1.41
C VAL A 138 4.17 -3.55 1.84
N ASN A 139 5.02 -4.58 1.77
CA ASN A 139 6.46 -4.43 1.80
C ASN A 139 6.79 -3.08 1.12
N PRO A 140 7.53 -2.15 1.74
CA PRO A 140 7.84 -0.87 1.10
C PRO A 140 8.41 -1.07 -0.31
N PHE A 141 9.06 -2.23 -0.55
CA PHE A 141 9.41 -2.69 -1.89
C PHE A 141 8.22 -3.03 -2.77
N THR A 142 7.16 -3.68 -2.30
CA THR A 142 5.96 -3.88 -3.10
C THR A 142 5.18 -2.59 -3.36
N THR A 143 5.26 -1.55 -2.52
CA THR A 143 4.67 -0.24 -2.85
C THR A 143 5.52 0.48 -3.90
N ALA A 144 6.85 0.52 -3.70
CA ALA A 144 7.77 1.09 -4.68
C ALA A 144 7.68 0.34 -6.03
N LEU A 145 7.58 -0.98 -6.02
CA LEU A 145 7.39 -1.77 -7.23
C LEU A 145 5.99 -1.57 -7.82
N ALA A 146 4.91 -1.55 -7.03
CA ALA A 146 3.54 -1.37 -7.53
C ALA A 146 3.21 0.06 -7.99
N GLU A 147 3.94 1.07 -7.51
CA GLU A 147 3.89 2.43 -8.03
C GLU A 147 4.59 2.55 -9.38
N ASN A 148 5.66 1.77 -9.60
CA ASN A 148 6.43 1.72 -10.84
C ASN A 148 5.89 0.70 -11.86
N LEU A 149 5.06 -0.26 -11.44
CA LEU A 149 4.31 -1.12 -12.35
C LEU A 149 3.25 -0.27 -13.04
N GLU A 150 3.36 -0.14 -14.36
CA GLU A 150 2.38 0.58 -15.19
C GLU A 150 0.97 0.04 -14.89
N LYS A 151 0.19 0.84 -14.16
CA LYS A 151 -1.16 0.47 -13.78
C LYS A 151 -2.02 0.43 -15.04
N VAL A 152 -2.96 -0.51 -15.07
CA VAL A 152 -4.00 -0.57 -16.12
C VAL A 152 -4.60 0.84 -16.25
N PRO A 153 -4.58 1.45 -17.45
CA PRO A 153 -5.21 2.73 -17.68
C PRO A 153 -6.64 2.73 -17.16
N ARG A 154 -7.07 3.83 -16.54
CA ARG A 154 -8.42 3.95 -15.99
C ARG A 154 -9.27 4.77 -16.94
N ARG A 155 -10.45 4.24 -17.29
CA ARG A 155 -11.44 4.97 -18.08
C ARG A 155 -11.93 6.20 -17.31
N LEU A 156 -11.62 7.39 -17.81
CA LEU A 156 -12.09 8.65 -17.24
C LEU A 156 -13.54 8.90 -17.65
N THR A 157 -14.36 9.43 -16.74
CA THR A 157 -15.70 9.87 -17.12
C THR A 157 -15.61 11.13 -18.01
N PRO A 158 -16.60 11.40 -18.88
CA PRO A 158 -16.57 12.57 -19.76
C PRO A 158 -16.38 13.89 -19.00
N PHE A 159 -16.96 14.01 -17.81
CA PHE A 159 -16.77 15.17 -16.94
C PHE A 159 -15.32 15.35 -16.47
N HIS A 160 -14.63 14.26 -16.09
CA HIS A 160 -13.23 14.34 -15.69
C HIS A 160 -12.31 14.65 -16.88
N GLN A 161 -12.63 14.11 -18.06
CA GLN A 161 -11.91 14.45 -19.29
C GLN A 161 -12.10 15.93 -19.65
N TYR A 162 -13.33 16.45 -19.53
CA TYR A 162 -13.61 17.89 -19.69
C TYR A 162 -12.77 18.73 -18.74
N LEU A 163 -12.74 18.37 -17.45
CA LEU A 163 -11.92 19.06 -16.46
C LEU A 163 -10.44 19.01 -16.85
N LYS A 164 -9.90 17.85 -17.25
CA LYS A 164 -8.51 17.70 -17.69
C LYS A 164 -8.17 18.63 -18.86
N LEU A 165 -9.03 18.71 -19.88
CA LEU A 165 -8.78 19.49 -21.09
C LEU A 165 -9.04 20.99 -20.93
N HIS A 166 -10.08 21.36 -20.17
CA HIS A 166 -10.59 22.74 -20.14
C HIS A 166 -10.42 23.45 -18.80
N TYR A 167 -9.78 22.83 -17.79
CA TYR A 167 -9.59 23.45 -16.48
C TYR A 167 -8.88 24.81 -16.59
N HIS A 168 -7.74 24.85 -17.27
CA HIS A 168 -6.94 26.08 -17.37
C HIS A 168 -7.62 27.18 -18.18
N ALA A 169 -8.27 26.81 -19.29
CA ALA A 169 -8.86 27.76 -20.23
C ALA A 169 -10.20 28.34 -19.75
N ARG A 170 -11.07 27.51 -19.12
CA ARG A 170 -12.46 27.89 -18.81
C ARG A 170 -12.74 28.00 -17.31
N ILE A 171 -12.23 27.08 -16.50
CA ILE A 171 -12.69 26.87 -15.12
C ILE A 171 -11.81 27.62 -14.11
N LYS A 172 -10.49 27.62 -14.30
CA LYS A 172 -9.50 28.10 -13.31
C LYS A 172 -9.74 29.53 -12.87
N GLY A 173 -10.05 30.43 -13.80
CA GLY A 173 -10.31 31.84 -13.50
C GLY A 173 -11.50 32.04 -12.58
N LYS A 174 -12.66 31.44 -12.92
CA LYS A 174 -13.88 31.53 -12.10
C LYS A 174 -13.71 30.84 -10.74
N TYR A 175 -13.03 29.69 -10.71
CA TYR A 175 -12.66 29.01 -9.47
C TYR A 175 -11.84 29.89 -8.53
N LEU A 176 -10.74 30.49 -9.02
CA LEU A 176 -9.88 31.33 -8.19
C LEU A 176 -10.61 32.55 -7.64
N ARG A 177 -11.46 33.18 -8.46
CA ARG A 177 -12.29 34.31 -8.03
C ARG A 177 -13.25 33.92 -6.90
N ARG A 178 -14.00 32.82 -7.06
CA ARG A 178 -14.92 32.35 -6.01
C ARG A 178 -14.17 31.89 -4.76
N TYR A 179 -13.04 31.20 -4.94
CA TYR A 179 -12.22 30.74 -3.83
C TYR A 179 -11.69 31.91 -2.99
N ALA A 180 -11.25 32.99 -3.62
CA ALA A 180 -10.83 34.20 -2.92
C ALA A 180 -11.98 34.83 -2.11
N ILE A 181 -13.18 34.95 -2.69
CA ILE A 181 -14.37 35.48 -2.00
C ILE A 181 -14.73 34.61 -0.79
N PHE A 182 -14.84 33.30 -0.97
CA PHE A 182 -15.18 32.38 0.12
C PHE A 182 -14.11 32.35 1.22
N ARG A 183 -12.84 32.41 0.82
CA ARG A 183 -11.73 32.46 1.77
C ARG A 183 -11.77 33.74 2.59
N GLN A 184 -11.98 34.88 1.95
CA GLN A 184 -12.09 36.16 2.64
C GLN A 184 -13.31 36.19 3.57
N ALA A 185 -14.48 35.73 3.12
CA ALA A 185 -15.67 35.64 3.96
C ALA A 185 -15.47 34.72 5.19
N TYR A 186 -14.68 33.66 5.06
CA TYR A 186 -14.31 32.81 6.20
C TYR A 186 -13.30 33.49 7.14
N GLU A 187 -12.35 34.25 6.60
CA GLU A 187 -11.36 35.00 7.40
C GLU A 187 -12.00 36.20 8.12
N ASP A 188 -13.04 36.81 7.55
CA ASP A 188 -13.81 37.92 8.12
C ASP A 188 -14.91 37.45 9.11
N ALA A 189 -15.26 36.16 9.11
CA ALA A 189 -16.26 35.59 10.01
C ALA A 189 -15.75 35.53 11.45
N THR A 190 -16.64 35.80 12.41
CA THR A 190 -16.31 35.76 13.84
C THR A 190 -15.95 34.33 14.30
N GLU A 191 -15.17 34.20 15.37
CA GLU A 191 -14.77 32.88 15.90
C GLU A 191 -16.01 32.03 16.27
N GLU A 192 -17.06 32.65 16.81
CA GLU A 192 -18.34 31.97 17.12
C GLU A 192 -19.04 31.42 15.87
N GLU A 193 -19.02 32.13 14.74
CA GLU A 193 -19.58 31.66 13.46
C GLU A 193 -18.75 30.52 12.84
N GLN A 194 -17.45 30.52 13.07
CA GLN A 194 -16.55 29.46 12.64
C GLN A 194 -16.74 28.19 13.49
N GLU A 195 -16.86 28.33 14.80
CA GLU A 195 -17.03 27.20 15.75
C GLU A 195 -18.42 26.58 15.68
N SER A 196 -19.47 27.40 15.55
CA SER A 196 -20.84 26.92 15.33
C SER A 196 -21.00 26.16 14.01
N GLY A 197 -20.05 26.30 13.08
CA GLY A 197 -20.08 25.66 11.77
C GLY A 197 -21.09 26.28 10.81
N VAL A 198 -21.62 27.45 11.15
CA VAL A 198 -22.44 28.29 10.25
C VAL A 198 -21.60 28.67 9.03
N MET A 199 -20.34 29.09 9.26
CA MET A 199 -19.36 29.29 8.20
C MET A 199 -18.38 28.12 8.12
N LYS A 200 -18.57 27.26 7.13
CA LYS A 200 -17.66 26.13 6.89
C LYS A 200 -16.45 26.58 6.08
N LYS A 201 -15.26 26.16 6.53
CA LYS A 201 -14.03 26.32 5.77
C LYS A 201 -14.16 25.64 4.41
N VAL A 202 -14.04 26.43 3.34
CA VAL A 202 -14.20 25.92 1.98
C VAL A 202 -13.08 24.96 1.61
N VAL A 203 -13.46 23.77 1.16
CA VAL A 203 -12.55 22.74 0.66
C VAL A 203 -12.24 23.05 -0.81
N PRO A 204 -10.98 23.35 -1.19
CA PRO A 204 -10.63 23.78 -2.55
C PRO A 204 -11.08 22.82 -3.66
N VAL A 205 -11.05 21.52 -3.38
CA VAL A 205 -11.45 20.47 -4.32
C VAL A 205 -12.96 20.49 -4.57
N GLN A 206 -13.78 20.65 -3.53
CA GLN A 206 -15.25 20.69 -3.65
C GLN A 206 -15.69 21.89 -4.50
N LEU A 207 -15.19 23.10 -4.17
CA LEU A 207 -15.53 24.31 -4.92
C LEU A 207 -15.08 24.21 -6.39
N ARG A 208 -13.91 23.59 -6.65
CA ARG A 208 -13.45 23.37 -8.03
C ARG A 208 -14.42 22.48 -8.80
N THR A 209 -14.86 21.38 -8.18
CA THR A 209 -15.82 20.44 -8.78
C THR A 209 -17.15 21.14 -9.04
N GLU A 210 -17.68 21.91 -8.08
CA GLU A 210 -18.92 22.68 -8.24
C GLU A 210 -18.85 23.65 -9.42
N VAL A 211 -17.81 24.47 -9.49
CA VAL A 211 -17.62 25.41 -10.60
C VAL A 211 -17.50 24.66 -11.93
N ALA A 212 -16.76 23.55 -11.96
CA ALA A 212 -16.66 22.72 -13.16
C ALA A 212 -17.99 22.11 -13.58
N THR A 213 -18.81 21.65 -12.63
CA THR A 213 -20.15 21.11 -12.89
C THR A 213 -21.08 22.17 -13.47
N GLU A 214 -21.05 23.41 -12.97
CA GLU A 214 -21.81 24.52 -13.56
C GLU A 214 -21.46 24.73 -15.03
N PHE A 215 -20.16 24.80 -15.35
CA PHE A 215 -19.74 24.95 -16.75
C PHE A 215 -20.17 23.74 -17.59
N TRP A 216 -19.98 22.53 -17.09
CA TRP A 216 -20.35 21.31 -17.79
C TRP A 216 -21.84 21.21 -18.11
N VAL A 217 -22.71 21.65 -17.20
CA VAL A 217 -24.17 21.67 -17.42
C VAL A 217 -24.57 22.72 -18.48
N LEU A 218 -23.82 23.83 -18.56
CA LEU A 218 -24.03 24.87 -19.58
C LEU A 218 -23.51 24.49 -20.96
N GLU A 219 -22.64 23.48 -21.08
CA GLU A 219 -22.15 23.02 -22.39
C GLU A 219 -23.26 22.33 -23.19
N THR A 220 -23.19 22.49 -24.51
CA THR A 220 -24.14 21.85 -25.42
C THR A 220 -24.02 20.32 -25.37
N GLU A 221 -25.11 19.61 -25.67
CA GLU A 221 -25.10 18.14 -25.68
C GLU A 221 -24.11 17.59 -26.74
N GLU A 222 -24.00 18.25 -27.89
CA GLU A 222 -23.04 17.90 -28.94
C GLU A 222 -21.59 17.98 -28.44
N PHE A 223 -21.26 19.06 -27.72
CA PHE A 223 -19.95 19.21 -27.13
C PHE A 223 -19.69 18.18 -26.03
N ARG A 224 -20.68 17.89 -25.18
CA ARG A 224 -20.56 16.83 -24.17
C ARG A 224 -20.33 15.45 -24.81
N LYS A 225 -21.00 15.16 -25.94
CA LYS A 225 -20.78 13.94 -26.74
C LYS A 225 -19.38 13.90 -27.35
N SER A 226 -18.85 15.01 -27.86
CA SER A 226 -17.50 15.06 -28.41
C SER A 226 -16.41 14.83 -27.35
N ILE A 227 -16.61 15.36 -26.13
CA ILE A 227 -15.74 15.08 -24.99
C ILE A 227 -15.83 13.62 -24.56
N ALA A 228 -17.03 13.03 -24.54
CA ALA A 228 -17.21 11.61 -24.23
C ALA A 228 -16.44 10.74 -25.24
N LYS A 229 -16.55 11.02 -26.54
CA LYS A 229 -15.76 10.35 -27.58
C LYS A 229 -14.25 10.52 -27.36
N THR A 230 -13.80 11.73 -27.04
CA THR A 230 -12.38 12.01 -26.76
C THR A 230 -11.89 11.22 -25.53
N ALA A 231 -12.72 11.06 -24.50
CA ALA A 231 -12.39 10.26 -23.32
C ALA A 231 -12.20 8.77 -23.68
N GLU A 232 -13.08 8.21 -24.52
CA GLU A 232 -12.93 6.85 -25.05
C GLU A 232 -11.69 6.69 -25.91
N ASP A 233 -11.48 7.59 -26.88
CA ASP A 233 -10.33 7.51 -27.79
C ASP A 233 -9.00 7.61 -27.02
N THR A 234 -8.96 8.45 -25.97
CA THR A 234 -7.78 8.55 -25.09
C THR A 234 -7.58 7.26 -24.31
N TYR A 235 -8.64 6.72 -23.72
CA TYR A 235 -8.57 5.46 -22.96
C TYR A 235 -8.10 4.29 -23.84
N LEU A 236 -8.65 4.15 -25.04
CA LEU A 236 -8.26 3.08 -25.98
C LEU A 236 -6.78 3.19 -26.38
N LYS A 237 -6.28 4.41 -26.63
CA LYS A 237 -4.85 4.64 -26.91
C LYS A 237 -3.97 4.28 -25.72
N GLU A 238 -4.32 4.75 -24.52
CA GLU A 238 -3.57 4.43 -23.30
C GLU A 238 -3.56 2.91 -23.04
N VAL A 239 -4.68 2.21 -23.27
CA VAL A 239 -4.77 0.75 -23.16
C VAL A 239 -3.90 0.06 -24.20
N GLU A 240 -3.93 0.50 -25.46
CA GLU A 240 -3.08 -0.06 -26.52
C GLU A 240 -1.59 0.13 -26.20
N GLU A 241 -1.18 1.29 -25.71
CA GLU A 241 0.19 1.57 -25.26
C GLU A 241 0.60 0.67 -24.09
N TRP A 242 -0.30 0.50 -23.11
CA TRP A 242 -0.10 -0.38 -21.97
C TRP A 242 -0.06 -1.87 -22.36
N GLU A 243 -0.84 -2.30 -23.35
CA GLU A 243 -0.75 -3.66 -23.89
C GLU A 243 0.57 -3.86 -24.65
N LYS A 244 1.02 -2.85 -25.41
CA LYS A 244 2.32 -2.87 -26.07
C LYS A 244 3.48 -2.92 -25.07
N SER A 245 3.38 -2.22 -23.94
CA SER A 245 4.43 -2.24 -22.91
C SER A 245 4.55 -3.59 -22.19
N LYS A 246 3.48 -4.39 -22.18
CA LYS A 246 3.49 -5.78 -21.67
C LYS A 246 4.13 -6.79 -22.60
N LEU A 247 4.32 -6.47 -23.87
CA LEU A 247 4.90 -7.42 -24.81
C LEU A 247 6.36 -7.68 -24.42
N VAL A 248 6.65 -8.94 -24.10
CA VAL A 248 8.02 -9.42 -23.89
C VAL A 248 8.82 -9.13 -25.16
N PRO A 249 10.06 -8.59 -25.06
CA PRO A 249 10.93 -8.37 -26.21
C PRO A 249 11.02 -9.60 -27.08
N LYS A 250 10.65 -9.45 -28.35
CA LYS A 250 10.77 -10.54 -29.33
C LYS A 250 12.07 -10.45 -30.12
N THR A 251 12.66 -9.25 -30.22
CA THR A 251 13.90 -9.02 -30.96
C THR A 251 15.08 -8.78 -30.02
N ALA A 252 16.29 -9.12 -30.47
CA ALA A 252 17.53 -8.82 -29.77
C ALA A 252 17.64 -7.33 -29.40
N GLN A 253 17.34 -6.43 -30.35
CA GLN A 253 17.38 -4.99 -30.13
C GLN A 253 16.41 -4.53 -29.03
N GLN A 254 15.17 -5.04 -29.03
CA GLN A 254 14.19 -4.74 -27.97
C GLN A 254 14.68 -5.27 -26.61
N PHE A 255 15.30 -6.45 -26.58
CA PHE A 255 15.81 -7.04 -25.34
C PHE A 255 16.94 -6.18 -24.75
N HIS A 256 17.92 -5.81 -25.57
CA HIS A 256 19.01 -4.93 -25.15
C HIS A 256 18.52 -3.55 -24.71
N GLN A 257 17.55 -2.99 -25.44
CA GLN A 257 16.92 -1.72 -25.05
C GLN A 257 16.23 -1.85 -23.69
N GLN A 258 15.42 -2.88 -23.47
CA GLN A 258 14.79 -3.11 -22.17
C GLN A 258 15.80 -3.34 -21.04
N LEU A 259 16.87 -4.07 -21.30
CA LEU A 259 17.93 -4.30 -20.31
C LEU A 259 18.63 -2.98 -19.92
N ALA A 260 18.88 -2.10 -20.89
CA ALA A 260 19.41 -0.75 -20.63
C ALA A 260 18.41 0.13 -19.85
N PHE A 261 17.10 -0.02 -20.11
CA PHE A 261 16.05 0.68 -19.36
C PHE A 261 15.85 0.13 -17.95
N ALA A 262 16.09 -1.17 -17.73
CA ALA A 262 15.89 -1.83 -16.44
C ALA A 262 16.64 -1.12 -15.30
N GLY A 263 17.84 -0.61 -15.58
CA GLY A 263 18.60 0.18 -14.60
C GLY A 263 17.85 1.40 -14.08
N LYS A 264 17.08 2.10 -14.92
CA LYS A 264 16.29 3.28 -14.53
C LYS A 264 15.13 2.93 -13.59
N PHE A 265 14.53 1.75 -13.77
CA PHE A 265 13.45 1.27 -12.91
C PHE A 265 13.98 0.66 -11.60
N LEU A 266 15.13 0.00 -11.66
CA LEU A 266 15.75 -0.64 -10.50
C LEU A 266 16.48 0.34 -9.59
N HIS A 267 16.94 1.48 -10.09
CA HIS A 267 17.67 2.46 -9.27
C HIS A 267 16.84 3.02 -8.12
N PRO A 268 15.59 3.51 -8.31
CA PRO A 268 14.75 3.94 -7.20
C PRO A 268 14.45 2.81 -6.20
N VAL A 269 14.35 1.56 -6.69
CA VAL A 269 14.17 0.40 -5.82
C VAL A 269 15.42 0.18 -4.98
N ALA A 270 16.61 0.17 -5.59
CA ALA A 270 17.89 0.03 -4.90
C ALA A 270 18.12 1.15 -3.87
N GLU A 271 17.78 2.40 -4.20
CA GLU A 271 17.81 3.54 -3.27
C GLU A 271 16.87 3.35 -2.09
N ALA A 272 15.64 2.90 -2.33
CA ALA A 272 14.69 2.61 -1.26
C ALA A 272 15.21 1.51 -0.33
N ILE A 273 15.81 0.44 -0.88
CA ILE A 273 16.43 -0.64 -0.09
C ILE A 273 17.59 -0.08 0.75
N ALA A 274 18.49 0.65 0.10
CA ALA A 274 19.68 1.20 0.72
C ALA A 274 19.34 2.17 1.86
N ALA A 275 18.35 3.03 1.65
CA ALA A 275 17.88 3.99 2.65
C ALA A 275 17.19 3.30 3.84
N GLN A 276 16.33 2.32 3.57
CA GLN A 276 15.57 1.64 4.62
C GLN A 276 16.44 0.69 5.46
N MET A 277 17.34 -0.04 4.81
CA MET A 277 18.19 -1.02 5.48
C MET A 277 19.54 -0.44 5.93
N GLN A 278 19.81 0.83 5.61
CA GLN A 278 21.11 1.47 5.86
C GLN A 278 22.28 0.64 5.31
N ALA A 279 22.10 0.08 4.11
CA ALA A 279 23.00 -0.88 3.50
C ALA A 279 23.47 -0.41 2.11
N ALA A 280 24.62 -0.91 1.67
CA ALA A 280 25.00 -0.84 0.26
C ALA A 280 24.25 -1.95 -0.51
N VAL A 281 23.66 -1.60 -1.64
CA VAL A 281 22.78 -2.47 -2.42
C VAL A 281 23.30 -2.57 -3.83
N SER A 282 23.48 -3.81 -4.30
CA SER A 282 23.83 -4.13 -5.69
C SER A 282 22.76 -5.05 -6.25
N ILE A 283 22.07 -4.62 -7.30
CA ILE A 283 21.09 -5.43 -8.03
C ILE A 283 21.72 -5.81 -9.37
N CYS A 284 21.84 -7.10 -9.64
CA CYS A 284 22.45 -7.64 -10.85
C CYS A 284 21.42 -8.47 -11.63
N ILE A 285 21.22 -8.17 -12.91
CA ILE A 285 20.37 -8.91 -13.83
C ILE A 285 21.24 -9.63 -14.85
N ILE A 286 21.09 -10.95 -14.92
CA ILE A 286 21.68 -11.79 -15.98
C ILE A 286 20.56 -12.17 -16.95
N GLY A 287 20.67 -11.71 -18.19
CA GLY A 287 19.82 -12.16 -19.29
C GLY A 287 20.48 -13.28 -20.10
N PRO A 288 19.80 -13.83 -21.12
CA PRO A 288 20.37 -14.70 -22.15
C PRO A 288 21.30 -13.91 -23.09
N LEU A 289 22.30 -13.23 -22.53
CA LEU A 289 23.38 -12.58 -23.24
C LEU A 289 24.67 -13.24 -22.80
N THR A 290 25.55 -13.51 -23.77
CA THR A 290 26.74 -14.33 -23.52
C THR A 290 27.73 -13.67 -22.56
N HIS A 291 27.78 -12.33 -22.51
CA HIS A 291 28.81 -11.57 -21.79
C HIS A 291 28.34 -10.29 -21.10
N HIS A 292 27.03 -10.03 -21.01
CA HIS A 292 26.55 -8.75 -20.46
C HIS A 292 25.70 -8.94 -19.21
N LEU A 293 26.19 -8.40 -18.10
CA LEU A 293 25.47 -8.21 -16.86
C LEU A 293 24.95 -6.76 -16.81
N ALA A 294 23.66 -6.58 -16.58
CA ALA A 294 23.14 -5.26 -16.21
C ALA A 294 23.15 -5.16 -14.68
N SER A 295 23.72 -4.10 -14.14
CA SER A 295 23.80 -3.93 -12.69
C SER A 295 23.51 -2.50 -12.26
N VAL A 296 22.96 -2.38 -11.06
CA VAL A 296 22.68 -1.11 -10.39
C VAL A 296 23.30 -1.19 -9.01
N HIS A 297 24.11 -0.18 -8.67
CA HIS A 297 24.82 -0.09 -7.40
C HIS A 297 24.42 1.20 -6.70
N VAL A 298 23.93 1.09 -5.48
CA VAL A 298 23.56 2.23 -4.63
C VAL A 298 24.16 2.03 -3.25
N ASN A 299 24.88 3.03 -2.77
CA ASN A 299 25.37 3.06 -1.40
C ASN A 299 24.37 3.75 -0.48
N TRP A 300 24.37 3.38 0.80
CA TRP A 300 23.67 4.14 1.82
C TRP A 300 24.29 5.55 1.93
N PRO A 301 23.50 6.64 1.86
CA PRO A 301 24.01 8.02 1.96
C PRO A 301 24.81 8.34 3.23
N GLY A 302 24.66 7.55 4.29
CA GLY A 302 25.43 7.70 5.53
C GLY A 302 26.77 6.96 5.56
N GLY A 303 27.10 6.18 4.51
CA GLY A 303 28.32 5.39 4.44
C GLY A 303 29.60 6.23 4.24
N LEU A 304 30.71 5.76 4.80
CA LEU A 304 32.03 6.41 4.68
C LEU A 304 32.60 6.36 3.25
N ALA A 305 32.22 5.35 2.48
CA ALA A 305 32.66 5.16 1.11
C ALA A 305 31.60 5.68 0.12
N GLY A 306 31.90 6.82 -0.51
CA GLY A 306 31.13 7.31 -1.67
C GLY A 306 31.32 6.49 -2.95
N ALA A 307 32.15 5.43 -2.91
CA ALA A 307 32.47 4.59 -4.06
C ALA A 307 31.55 3.37 -4.13
N THR A 308 30.95 3.13 -5.29
CA THR A 308 30.20 1.90 -5.58
C THR A 308 31.13 0.70 -5.66
N TRP A 309 30.60 -0.52 -5.51
CA TRP A 309 31.40 -1.75 -5.54
C TRP A 309 32.36 -1.86 -6.74
N PRO A 310 31.95 -1.58 -8.00
CA PRO A 310 32.88 -1.64 -9.14
C PRO A 310 34.06 -0.66 -9.05
N LEU A 311 33.89 0.47 -8.34
CA LEU A 311 34.96 1.47 -8.16
C LEU A 311 35.84 1.15 -6.94
N HIS A 312 35.27 0.50 -5.91
CA HIS A 312 36.00 0.16 -4.70
C HIS A 312 36.87 -1.09 -4.85
N ASP A 313 36.33 -2.14 -5.49
CA ASP A 313 37.03 -3.39 -5.76
C ASP A 313 36.73 -3.88 -7.19
N PRO A 314 37.46 -3.35 -8.19
CA PRO A 314 37.25 -3.72 -9.59
C PRO A 314 37.51 -5.21 -9.87
N ASN A 315 38.47 -5.82 -9.16
CA ASN A 315 38.85 -7.21 -9.37
C ASN A 315 37.77 -8.15 -8.83
N GLY A 316 37.33 -7.94 -7.58
CA GLY A 316 36.25 -8.74 -7.00
C GLY A 316 34.93 -8.55 -7.73
N TYR A 317 34.64 -7.35 -8.23
CA TYR A 317 33.48 -7.13 -9.10
C TYR A 317 33.59 -7.91 -10.41
N THR A 318 34.76 -7.93 -11.05
CA THR A 318 35.00 -8.69 -12.29
C THR A 318 34.87 -10.21 -12.06
N GLU A 319 35.34 -10.72 -10.93
CA GLU A 319 35.16 -12.14 -10.56
C GLU A 319 33.69 -12.48 -10.30
N ALA A 320 32.96 -11.60 -9.61
CA ALA A 320 31.53 -11.76 -9.40
C ALA A 320 30.75 -11.73 -10.72
N GLU A 321 31.10 -10.82 -11.65
CA GLU A 321 30.51 -10.77 -12.99
C GLU A 321 30.77 -12.06 -13.76
N LYS A 322 32.00 -12.59 -13.75
CA LYS A 322 32.33 -13.89 -14.39
C LYS A 322 31.52 -15.05 -13.81
N SER A 323 31.38 -15.11 -12.49
CA SER A 323 30.55 -16.12 -11.80
C SER A 323 29.09 -16.02 -12.24
N MET A 324 28.53 -14.81 -12.23
CA MET A 324 27.16 -14.51 -12.64
C MET A 324 26.91 -14.85 -14.12
N CYS A 325 27.82 -14.50 -15.03
CA CYS A 325 27.74 -14.89 -16.44
C CYS A 325 27.82 -16.41 -16.63
N THR A 326 28.60 -17.11 -15.81
CA THR A 326 28.69 -18.58 -15.84
C THR A 326 27.38 -19.22 -15.38
N TYR A 327 26.78 -18.70 -14.30
CA TYR A 327 25.43 -19.08 -13.87
C TYR A 327 24.38 -18.80 -14.96
N GLY A 328 24.43 -17.64 -15.61
CA GLY A 328 23.53 -17.30 -16.73
C GLY A 328 23.62 -18.32 -17.88
N ARG A 329 24.84 -18.68 -18.28
CA ARG A 329 25.07 -19.69 -19.33
C ARG A 329 24.52 -21.08 -18.97
N ALA A 330 24.43 -21.41 -17.68
CA ALA A 330 23.81 -22.66 -17.22
C ALA A 330 22.27 -22.61 -17.26
N ASN A 331 21.66 -21.42 -17.19
CA ASN A 331 20.20 -21.24 -17.19
C ASN A 331 19.60 -20.98 -18.58
N PHE A 332 20.40 -20.53 -19.55
CA PHE A 332 19.93 -20.19 -20.90
C PHE A 332 20.61 -21.05 -21.96
N SER A 333 19.83 -21.57 -22.91
CA SER A 333 20.37 -22.37 -24.01
C SER A 333 21.23 -21.51 -24.96
N ALA A 334 22.22 -22.11 -25.62
CA ALA A 334 23.03 -21.42 -26.61
C ALA A 334 22.19 -20.85 -27.78
N ALA A 335 21.11 -21.55 -28.16
CA ALA A 335 20.18 -21.07 -29.18
C ALA A 335 19.44 -19.80 -28.74
N GLU A 336 18.99 -19.75 -27.48
CA GLU A 336 18.33 -18.58 -26.92
C GLU A 336 19.29 -17.39 -26.80
N CYS A 337 20.52 -17.63 -26.31
CA CYS A 337 21.56 -16.61 -26.25
C CYS A 337 21.86 -16.03 -27.65
N LYS A 338 21.93 -16.89 -28.68
CA LYS A 338 22.16 -16.46 -30.06
C LYS A 338 20.99 -15.64 -30.63
N LEU A 339 19.74 -16.00 -30.30
CA LEU A 339 18.56 -15.26 -30.74
C LEU A 339 18.47 -13.84 -30.16
N ARG A 340 19.05 -13.61 -28.98
CA ARG A 340 18.98 -12.32 -28.29
C ARG A 340 20.25 -11.49 -28.35
N ALA A 341 21.35 -12.06 -28.85
CA ALA A 341 22.58 -11.31 -29.12
C ALA A 341 22.35 -10.30 -30.27
N LEU A 342 22.82 -9.07 -30.11
CA LEU A 342 22.91 -8.13 -31.21
C LEU A 342 23.84 -8.70 -32.31
N PRO A 343 23.54 -8.45 -33.60
CA PRO A 343 24.49 -8.77 -34.66
C PRO A 343 25.77 -7.99 -34.38
N VAL A 344 26.86 -8.69 -34.09
CA VAL A 344 28.18 -8.07 -34.08
C VAL A 344 28.48 -7.81 -35.54
N GLU A 345 28.43 -6.56 -35.98
CA GLU A 345 29.03 -6.16 -37.25
C GLU A 345 30.53 -6.38 -37.10
N VAL A 346 30.99 -7.59 -37.45
CA VAL A 346 32.41 -7.90 -37.53
C VAL A 346 32.92 -7.07 -38.69
N ASN A 347 33.50 -5.91 -38.37
CA ASN A 347 34.24 -5.10 -39.32
C ASN A 347 35.38 -5.97 -39.83
N ALA A 348 35.25 -6.51 -41.06
CA ALA A 348 36.22 -7.40 -41.68
C ALA A 348 37.62 -6.77 -41.89
N ASN A 349 37.77 -5.48 -41.56
CA ASN A 349 39.03 -4.74 -41.61
C ASN A 349 39.87 -4.83 -40.31
N GLN A 350 39.49 -5.67 -39.34
CA GLN A 350 40.22 -5.88 -38.07
C GLN A 350 40.63 -7.34 -37.81
N MET A 351 40.85 -8.13 -38.86
CA MET A 351 41.47 -9.45 -38.75
C MET A 351 42.70 -9.55 -39.66
N ASP A 352 43.77 -8.85 -39.26
CA ASP A 352 45.14 -9.21 -39.63
C ASP A 352 46.09 -8.70 -38.54
N ASP A 353 46.11 -9.39 -37.40
CA ASP A 353 47.28 -9.41 -36.53
C ASP A 353 47.41 -10.85 -36.02
N GLY A 354 48.32 -11.57 -36.67
CA GLY A 354 48.56 -12.99 -36.49
C GLY A 354 48.97 -13.34 -35.07
N ILE A 355 48.09 -14.06 -34.38
CA ILE A 355 48.48 -14.92 -33.26
C ILE A 355 48.04 -16.33 -33.67
N GLU A 356 49.01 -17.09 -34.18
CA GLU A 356 48.82 -18.51 -34.45
C GLU A 356 48.50 -19.26 -33.15
N PRO A 357 47.53 -20.19 -33.17
CA PRO A 357 47.23 -21.02 -32.02
C PRO A 357 48.21 -22.19 -31.98
N GLU A 358 49.21 -22.15 -31.10
CA GLU A 358 49.94 -23.35 -30.73
C GLU A 358 48.98 -24.34 -30.03
N GLY A 359 48.89 -25.52 -30.63
CA GLY A 359 48.04 -26.61 -30.19
C GLY A 359 48.43 -27.12 -28.81
N SER A 360 47.49 -27.07 -27.88
CA SER A 360 47.54 -27.85 -26.65
C SER A 360 46.43 -28.90 -26.70
N THR A 361 46.76 -30.06 -27.26
CA THR A 361 46.00 -31.30 -27.14
C THR A 361 46.18 -31.82 -25.72
N VAL A 362 45.20 -31.58 -24.84
CA VAL A 362 45.12 -32.26 -23.55
C VAL A 362 44.30 -33.55 -23.72
N PRO A 363 44.79 -34.71 -23.25
CA PRO A 363 44.10 -36.00 -23.40
C PRO A 363 42.77 -36.03 -22.66
N LEU A 364 41.80 -36.69 -23.30
CA LEU A 364 40.52 -37.12 -22.74
C LEU A 364 40.79 -38.14 -21.62
N ASP A 365 40.60 -37.74 -20.36
CA ASP A 365 40.60 -38.67 -19.22
C ASP A 365 39.14 -39.08 -18.93
N GLN A 366 38.76 -40.22 -19.51
CA GLN A 366 37.59 -40.99 -19.12
C GLN A 366 37.97 -41.82 -17.89
N ASP A 367 37.61 -41.36 -16.70
CA ASP A 367 37.20 -42.19 -15.56
C ASP A 367 37.15 -41.35 -14.28
N ARG A 368 35.96 -40.81 -13.95
CA ARG A 368 35.67 -40.43 -12.57
C ARG A 368 34.17 -40.43 -12.24
N GLU A 369 33.56 -41.60 -12.39
CA GLU A 369 32.40 -41.94 -11.57
C GLU A 369 32.87 -42.59 -10.25
N ARG A 370 32.16 -42.24 -9.16
CA ARG A 370 32.24 -42.78 -7.78
C ARG A 370 33.35 -42.25 -6.88
N ASN A 371 33.03 -41.20 -6.13
CA ASN A 371 33.00 -41.29 -4.67
C ASN A 371 32.33 -40.04 -4.07
N LEU A 372 31.06 -40.20 -3.68
CA LEU A 372 30.39 -39.33 -2.73
C LEU A 372 31.11 -39.50 -1.38
N SER A 373 32.02 -38.59 -1.06
CA SER A 373 32.56 -38.42 0.28
C SER A 373 31.63 -37.51 1.06
N THR A 374 30.90 -38.12 1.99
CA THR A 374 30.22 -37.48 3.12
C THR A 374 31.22 -36.63 3.90
N SER A 375 31.14 -35.32 3.75
CA SER A 375 31.81 -34.38 4.66
C SER A 375 30.89 -34.13 5.86
N PRO A 376 31.29 -34.47 7.10
CA PRO A 376 30.49 -34.18 8.29
C PRO A 376 30.53 -32.68 8.59
N ALA A 377 29.37 -32.13 8.97
CA ALA A 377 29.24 -30.76 9.43
C ALA A 377 30.15 -30.48 10.63
N PRO A 378 30.73 -29.27 10.75
CA PRO A 378 31.47 -28.88 11.95
C PRO A 378 30.51 -28.80 13.15
N PRO A 379 30.92 -29.25 14.35
CA PRO A 379 30.09 -29.16 15.53
C PRO A 379 29.87 -27.69 15.92
N LEU A 380 28.60 -27.31 16.00
CA LEU A 380 28.17 -26.06 16.63
C LEU A 380 28.53 -26.12 18.12
N THR A 381 29.61 -25.43 18.48
CA THR A 381 29.95 -25.13 19.87
C THR A 381 29.01 -24.04 20.35
N LEU A 382 28.02 -24.42 21.14
CA LEU A 382 27.19 -23.51 21.93
C LEU A 382 28.08 -22.79 22.96
N PRO A 383 28.02 -21.45 23.07
CA PRO A 383 28.68 -20.76 24.16
C PRO A 383 28.01 -21.10 25.50
N ASP A 384 28.84 -21.50 26.45
CA ASP A 384 28.47 -21.79 27.84
C ASP A 384 27.68 -20.63 28.46
N LEU A 385 26.47 -20.93 28.92
CA LEU A 385 25.65 -20.04 29.75
C LEU A 385 26.23 -20.04 31.18
N PRO A 386 26.50 -18.87 31.78
CA PRO A 386 27.01 -18.82 33.14
C PRO A 386 25.98 -19.33 34.15
N HIS A 387 26.43 -20.28 34.95
CA HIS A 387 25.73 -20.93 36.04
C HIS A 387 25.32 -19.88 37.11
N LEU A 388 24.01 -19.68 37.27
CA LEU A 388 23.42 -18.90 38.35
C LEU A 388 23.71 -19.60 39.69
N MET A 389 24.51 -18.96 40.53
CA MET A 389 24.65 -19.29 41.96
C MET A 389 23.32 -19.04 42.68
N PRO A 390 22.94 -19.88 43.66
CA PRO A 390 21.84 -19.57 44.57
C PRO A 390 22.34 -18.58 45.63
N ALA A 391 21.60 -17.50 45.84
CA ALA A 391 21.82 -16.59 46.96
C ALA A 391 21.14 -17.12 48.23
N PRO A 392 21.72 -16.87 49.43
CA PRO A 392 21.04 -17.05 50.72
C PRO A 392 19.95 -16.01 50.97
#